data_AF-A0A6I2UGT6-F1
#
_entry.id   AF-A0A6I2UGT6-F1
#
_cell.length_a   1.000
_cell.length_b   1.000
_cell.length_c   1.000
_cell.angle_alpha   90.00
_cell.angle_beta   90.00
_cell.angle_gamma   90.00
#
_symmetry.space_group_name_H-M   'P 1'
#
loop_
_entity.id
_entity.type
_entity.pdbx_description
1 polymer ?
#
loop_
_entity_poly.entity_id
_entity_poly.type
_entity_poly.pdbx_seq_one_letter_code
_entity_poly.pdbx_strand_id
1 'polypeptide(L)'
;MASNENERHRASVMKRHGNLFDLIASKENLLVAFNKAKKGKSRQRKVNVVARNLDRMLSDLHESLVSGNYHTSPYKTRTIYEPKERLIYILPFYPDRIVHHAIMNVLEPVWNNLMYYHSYACRKGKGMHRGSTLCMAYVKRYKYVLKCDVSKFYPSINHEVLKKIIRKKIKDGRLLMLLDEIIDSTGTPTNVPIGNYLSQWFGNLYLNELDEMVKHKLGVKSYIRYSDDFVLFSNNK
;
A
#
# COMPACT_ATOMS: atom_id res chain seq x y z
N MET A 1 3.42 9.96 -39.55
CA MET A 1 3.27 8.50 -39.41
C MET A 1 4.14 7.88 -38.29
N ALA A 2 5.18 8.57 -37.80
CA ALA A 2 6.03 8.09 -36.69
C ALA A 2 5.40 8.13 -35.28
N SER A 3 4.19 8.70 -35.13
CA SER A 3 3.50 8.86 -33.83
C SER A 3 2.84 7.56 -33.34
N ASN A 4 2.51 6.63 -34.25
CA ASN A 4 1.76 5.41 -33.93
C ASN A 4 2.65 4.20 -33.59
N GLU A 5 3.94 4.21 -33.94
CA GLU A 5 4.86 3.11 -33.62
C GLU A 5 5.33 3.14 -32.15
N ASN A 6 5.48 4.34 -31.58
CA ASN A 6 5.86 4.49 -30.16
C ASN A 6 4.75 4.12 -29.18
N GLU A 7 3.47 4.18 -29.59
CA GLU A 7 2.36 3.63 -28.80
C GLU A 7 2.26 2.11 -28.92
N ARG A 8 2.52 1.55 -30.13
CA ARG A 8 2.49 0.11 -30.38
C ARG A 8 3.62 -0.66 -29.69
N HIS A 9 4.78 -0.05 -29.46
CA HIS A 9 5.89 -0.67 -28.73
C HIS A 9 5.72 -0.68 -27.19
N ARG A 10 4.79 0.12 -26.64
CA ARG A 10 4.52 0.19 -25.20
C ARG A 10 3.41 -0.73 -24.71
N ALA A 11 2.70 -1.38 -25.63
CA ALA A 11 1.92 -2.57 -25.33
C ALA A 11 2.81 -3.81 -25.16
N SER A 12 4.06 -3.67 -24.67
CA SER A 12 4.75 -4.78 -24.04
C SER A 12 3.82 -5.25 -22.93
N VAL A 13 3.18 -6.40 -23.12
CA VAL A 13 2.13 -6.92 -22.26
C VAL A 13 2.66 -6.91 -20.84
N MET A 14 2.26 -5.90 -20.09
CA MET A 14 2.72 -5.68 -18.74
C MET A 14 2.37 -6.96 -17.97
N LYS A 15 3.38 -7.73 -17.58
CA LYS A 15 3.18 -9.08 -17.05
C LYS A 15 2.35 -8.99 -15.78
N ARG A 16 1.08 -9.36 -15.88
CA ARG A 16 0.18 -9.42 -14.72
C ARG A 16 0.53 -10.65 -13.89
N HIS A 17 0.66 -10.46 -12.59
CA HIS A 17 0.97 -11.53 -11.65
C HIS A 17 -0.29 -12.33 -11.31
N GLY A 18 -0.22 -13.65 -11.44
CA GLY A 18 -1.25 -14.61 -11.04
C GLY A 18 -0.68 -15.62 -10.06
N ASN A 19 -1.53 -16.51 -9.53
CA ASN A 19 -1.16 -17.60 -8.61
C ASN A 19 -0.39 -17.11 -7.38
N LEU A 20 -0.77 -15.95 -6.86
CA LEU A 20 -0.18 -15.35 -5.66
C LEU A 20 -0.98 -15.70 -4.40
N PHE A 21 -2.27 -15.98 -4.56
CA PHE A 21 -3.15 -16.27 -3.43
C PHE A 21 -2.67 -17.47 -2.62
N ASP A 22 -2.30 -18.57 -3.28
CA ASP A 22 -1.85 -19.78 -2.58
C ASP A 22 -0.56 -19.54 -1.77
N LEU A 23 0.34 -18.69 -2.29
CA LEU A 23 1.52 -18.26 -1.54
C LEU A 23 1.13 -17.45 -0.29
N ILE A 24 0.14 -16.55 -0.44
CA ILE A 24 -0.35 -15.72 0.67
C ILE A 24 -1.00 -16.59 1.74
N ALA A 25 -1.87 -17.52 1.34
CA ALA A 25 -2.64 -18.37 2.23
C ALA A 25 -1.84 -19.55 2.81
N SER A 26 -0.66 -19.87 2.27
CA SER A 26 0.17 -20.97 2.77
C SER A 26 0.45 -20.87 4.28
N LYS A 27 0.42 -22.00 4.98
CA LYS A 27 0.62 -22.05 6.44
C LYS A 27 2.00 -21.50 6.83
N GLU A 28 3.01 -21.76 6.00
CA GLU A 28 4.37 -21.26 6.16
C GLU A 28 4.41 -19.72 6.08
N ASN A 29 3.74 -19.13 5.09
CA ASN A 29 3.68 -17.67 4.99
C ASN A 29 2.85 -17.04 6.13
N LEU A 30 1.77 -17.68 6.55
CA LEU A 30 0.96 -17.24 7.69
C LEU A 30 1.78 -17.25 9.00
N LEU A 31 2.64 -18.26 9.20
CA LEU A 31 3.56 -18.30 10.33
C LEU A 31 4.58 -17.16 10.29
N VAL A 32 5.18 -16.90 9.11
CA VAL A 32 6.09 -15.76 8.92
C VAL A 32 5.37 -14.43 9.18
N ALA A 33 4.14 -14.30 8.69
CA ALA A 33 3.29 -13.13 8.89
C ALA A 33 2.95 -12.90 10.37
N PHE A 34 2.61 -13.95 11.12
CA PHE A 34 2.40 -13.89 12.56
C PHE A 34 3.64 -13.36 13.28
N ASN A 35 4.82 -13.91 12.97
CA ASN A 35 6.07 -13.49 13.60
C ASN A 35 6.39 -12.02 13.33
N LYS A 36 6.14 -11.53 12.10
CA LYS A 36 6.27 -10.10 11.76
C LYS A 36 5.24 -9.24 12.50
N ALA A 37 3.97 -9.66 12.53
CA ALA A 37 2.89 -8.94 13.21
C ALA A 37 3.11 -8.82 14.73
N LYS A 38 3.69 -9.85 15.34
CA LYS A 38 3.98 -9.96 16.77
C LYS A 38 5.15 -9.07 17.22
N LYS A 39 6.07 -8.68 16.33
CA LYS A 39 7.31 -7.97 16.69
C LYS A 39 7.01 -6.73 17.54
N GLY A 40 7.64 -6.65 18.72
CA GLY A 40 7.45 -5.57 19.70
C GLY A 40 6.13 -5.61 20.51
N LYS A 41 5.28 -6.62 20.31
CA LYS A 41 3.94 -6.74 20.92
C LYS A 41 3.71 -8.06 21.64
N SER A 42 4.78 -8.85 21.85
CA SER A 42 4.70 -10.21 22.42
C SER A 42 4.02 -10.27 23.79
N ARG A 43 4.12 -9.23 24.62
CA ARG A 43 3.51 -9.19 25.95
C ARG A 43 1.99 -8.93 25.95
N GLN A 44 1.41 -8.55 24.81
CA GLN A 44 -0.02 -8.23 24.74
C GLN A 44 -0.86 -9.51 24.83
N ARG A 45 -1.87 -9.51 25.71
CA ARG A 45 -2.76 -10.67 25.93
C ARG A 45 -3.32 -11.26 24.63
N LYS A 46 -3.80 -10.40 23.71
CA LYS A 46 -4.33 -10.80 22.40
C LYS A 46 -3.31 -11.54 21.52
N VAL A 47 -2.03 -11.24 21.64
CA VAL A 47 -0.95 -11.91 20.89
C VAL A 47 -0.62 -13.25 21.55
N ASN A 48 -0.59 -13.29 22.89
CA ASN A 48 -0.32 -14.50 23.65
C ASN A 48 -1.39 -15.58 23.47
N VAL A 49 -2.66 -15.20 23.37
CA VAL A 49 -3.76 -16.15 23.08
C VAL A 49 -3.51 -16.88 21.76
N VAL A 50 -3.10 -16.15 20.72
CA VAL A 50 -2.76 -16.73 19.42
C VAL A 50 -1.50 -17.57 19.50
N ALA A 51 -0.46 -17.07 20.17
CA ALA A 51 0.81 -17.78 20.31
C ALA A 51 0.67 -19.14 21.01
N ARG A 52 -0.25 -19.27 21.97
CA ARG A 52 -0.49 -20.53 22.71
C ARG A 52 -1.22 -21.59 21.90
N ASN A 53 -1.97 -21.20 20.87
CA ASN A 53 -2.76 -22.11 20.04
C ASN A 53 -2.36 -21.97 18.56
N LEU A 54 -1.08 -21.70 18.30
CA LEU A 54 -0.61 -21.17 17.03
C LEU A 54 -0.97 -22.07 15.85
N ASP A 55 -0.62 -23.35 15.91
CA ASP A 55 -0.82 -24.29 14.79
C ASP A 55 -2.30 -24.46 14.43
N ARG A 56 -3.17 -24.54 15.44
CA ARG A 56 -4.62 -24.60 15.25
C ARG A 56 -5.12 -23.31 14.62
N MET A 57 -4.80 -22.15 15.22
CA MET A 57 -5.31 -20.86 14.73
C MET A 57 -4.79 -20.51 13.33
N LEU A 58 -3.56 -20.89 12.97
CA LEU A 58 -3.07 -20.71 11.61
C LEU A 58 -3.71 -21.68 10.62
N SER A 59 -4.05 -22.90 11.05
CA SER A 59 -4.81 -23.84 10.24
C SER A 59 -6.24 -23.34 10.00
N ASP A 60 -6.93 -22.88 11.04
CA ASP A 60 -8.26 -22.27 10.95
C ASP A 60 -8.25 -21.06 10.00
N LEU A 61 -7.21 -20.21 10.10
CA LEU A 61 -7.04 -19.05 9.23
C LEU A 61 -6.76 -19.44 7.77
N HIS A 62 -5.91 -20.45 7.56
CA HIS A 62 -5.66 -20.99 6.22
C HIS A 62 -6.95 -21.49 5.58
N GLU A 63 -7.71 -22.31 6.29
CA GLU A 63 -8.99 -22.86 5.80
C GLU A 63 -9.99 -21.74 5.52
N SER A 64 -10.13 -20.78 6.43
CA SER A 64 -11.00 -19.60 6.25
C SER A 64 -10.64 -18.78 4.99
N LEU A 65 -9.34 -18.60 4.71
CA LEU A 65 -8.90 -17.91 3.49
C LEU A 65 -9.22 -18.75 2.24
N VAL A 66 -8.83 -20.02 2.23
CA VAL A 66 -8.99 -20.91 1.05
C VAL A 66 -10.46 -21.13 0.71
N SER A 67 -11.32 -21.25 1.71
CA SER A 67 -12.77 -21.42 1.52
C SER A 67 -13.49 -20.11 1.18
N GLY A 68 -12.81 -18.96 1.22
CA GLY A 68 -13.40 -17.65 0.96
C GLY A 68 -14.28 -17.12 2.11
N ASN A 69 -14.16 -17.69 3.32
CA ASN A 69 -14.95 -17.30 4.49
C ASN A 69 -14.28 -16.21 5.34
N TYR A 70 -13.12 -15.71 4.92
CA TYR A 70 -12.46 -14.59 5.58
C TYR A 70 -13.25 -13.30 5.32
N HIS A 71 -13.62 -12.62 6.40
CA HIS A 71 -14.16 -11.26 6.36
C HIS A 71 -13.34 -10.33 7.24
N THR A 72 -13.21 -9.08 6.80
CA THR A 72 -12.48 -8.08 7.59
C THR A 72 -13.24 -7.80 8.89
N SER A 73 -12.57 -7.95 10.03
CA SER A 73 -13.18 -7.74 11.34
C SER A 73 -13.62 -6.28 11.54
N PRO A 74 -14.65 -6.03 12.37
CA PRO A 74 -15.05 -4.68 12.73
C PRO A 74 -13.92 -3.86 13.33
N TYR A 75 -13.82 -2.60 12.91
CA TYR A 75 -12.81 -1.67 13.39
C TYR A 75 -13.13 -1.17 14.80
N LYS A 76 -12.10 -1.11 15.65
CA LYS A 76 -12.09 -0.15 16.77
C LYS A 76 -11.54 1.17 16.26
N THR A 77 -12.24 2.27 16.49
CA THR A 77 -11.79 3.58 16.06
C THR A 77 -11.24 4.39 17.23
N ARG A 78 -10.25 5.25 16.95
CA ARG A 78 -9.72 6.21 17.90
C ARG A 78 -9.31 7.47 17.17
N THR A 79 -9.80 8.62 17.61
CA THR A 79 -9.34 9.91 17.10
C THR A 79 -8.00 10.27 17.72
N ILE A 80 -7.05 10.70 16.90
CA ILE A 80 -5.78 11.27 17.33
C ILE A 80 -5.61 12.67 16.72
N TYR A 81 -4.74 13.48 17.30
CA TYR A 81 -4.37 14.79 16.77
C TYR A 81 -2.87 14.85 16.58
N GLU A 82 -2.38 14.94 15.32
CA GLU A 82 -0.97 15.25 15.03
C GLU A 82 -0.73 15.45 13.52
N PRO A 83 -0.49 16.67 13.00
CA PRO A 83 -0.83 18.01 13.50
C PRO A 83 -2.30 18.40 13.27
N LYS A 84 -3.12 17.47 12.77
CA LYS A 84 -4.55 17.63 12.50
C LYS A 84 -5.30 16.43 13.06
N GLU A 85 -6.59 16.58 13.30
CA GLU A 85 -7.45 15.47 13.74
C GLU A 85 -7.53 14.37 12.66
N ARG A 86 -7.33 13.12 13.08
CA ARG A 86 -7.41 11.92 12.22
C ARG A 86 -8.13 10.79 12.96
N LEU A 87 -9.09 10.17 12.29
CA LEU A 87 -9.72 8.94 12.74
C LEU A 87 -8.83 7.75 12.41
N ILE A 88 -8.35 7.04 13.44
CA ILE A 88 -7.50 5.84 13.30
C ILE A 88 -8.33 4.59 13.49
N TYR A 89 -8.18 3.67 12.55
CA TYR A 89 -8.85 2.38 12.48
C TYR A 89 -7.91 1.30 13.01
N ILE A 90 -8.42 0.48 13.93
CA ILE A 90 -7.62 -0.51 14.66
C ILE A 90 -8.29 -1.88 14.48
N LEU A 91 -7.70 -2.70 13.62
CA LEU A 91 -8.06 -4.11 13.49
C LEU A 91 -7.58 -4.95 14.69
N PRO A 92 -8.28 -6.06 15.03
CA PRO A 92 -7.80 -7.02 16.00
C PRO A 92 -6.49 -7.66 15.53
N PHE A 93 -5.78 -8.31 16.46
CA PHE A 93 -4.50 -8.93 16.10
C PHE A 93 -4.70 -10.15 15.20
N TYR A 94 -5.68 -10.98 15.53
CA TYR A 94 -6.15 -12.11 14.73
C TYR A 94 -7.60 -11.85 14.32
N PRO A 95 -8.01 -12.18 13.09
CA PRO A 95 -7.15 -12.70 12.00
C PRO A 95 -6.40 -11.60 11.22
N ASP A 96 -6.89 -10.36 11.23
CA ASP A 96 -6.64 -9.42 10.13
C ASP A 96 -5.20 -8.92 10.02
N ARG A 97 -4.54 -8.62 11.15
CA ARG A 97 -3.15 -8.14 11.07
C ARG A 97 -2.23 -9.21 10.53
N ILE A 98 -2.47 -10.48 10.85
CA ILE A 98 -1.72 -11.60 10.30
C ILE A 98 -1.97 -11.67 8.79
N VAL A 99 -3.22 -11.58 8.34
CA VAL A 99 -3.58 -11.57 6.91
C VAL A 99 -2.91 -10.40 6.18
N HIS A 100 -2.94 -9.19 6.72
CA HIS A 100 -2.26 -8.04 6.11
C HIS A 100 -0.75 -8.27 5.97
N HIS A 101 -0.10 -8.83 7.00
CA HIS A 101 1.31 -9.19 6.91
C HIS A 101 1.57 -10.32 5.88
N ALA A 102 0.67 -11.29 5.78
CA ALA A 102 0.77 -12.40 4.83
C ALA A 102 0.66 -11.92 3.38
N ILE A 103 -0.29 -11.01 3.10
CA ILE A 103 -0.42 -10.33 1.81
C ILE A 103 0.87 -9.55 1.50
N MET A 104 1.36 -8.75 2.45
CA MET A 104 2.54 -7.92 2.22
C MET A 104 3.83 -8.73 2.02
N ASN A 105 3.97 -9.91 2.63
CA ASN A 105 5.11 -10.78 2.38
C ASN A 105 5.26 -11.14 0.90
N VAL A 106 4.14 -11.25 0.17
CA VAL A 106 4.09 -11.65 -1.24
C VAL A 106 4.00 -10.45 -2.17
N LEU A 107 3.23 -9.42 -1.81
CA LEU A 107 2.97 -8.26 -2.68
C LEU A 107 3.98 -7.13 -2.56
N GLU A 108 4.73 -7.03 -1.46
CA GLU A 108 5.73 -5.98 -1.28
C GLU A 108 6.77 -5.96 -2.43
N PRO A 109 7.38 -7.10 -2.85
CA PRO A 109 8.32 -7.10 -3.97
C PRO A 109 7.67 -6.71 -5.30
N VAL A 110 6.42 -7.16 -5.53
CA VAL A 110 5.67 -6.84 -6.75
C VAL A 110 5.42 -5.34 -6.83
N TRP A 111 4.87 -4.74 -5.77
CA TRP A 111 4.53 -3.32 -5.76
C TRP A 111 5.74 -2.40 -5.69
N ASN A 112 6.82 -2.79 -5.00
CA ASN A 112 8.04 -1.98 -4.96
C ASN A 112 8.66 -1.77 -6.34
N ASN A 113 8.58 -2.76 -7.22
CA ASN A 113 9.09 -2.68 -8.59
C ASN A 113 8.25 -1.78 -9.50
N LEU A 114 7.04 -1.43 -9.08
CA LEU A 114 6.15 -0.53 -9.81
C LEU A 114 6.33 0.92 -9.40
N MET A 115 6.59 1.14 -8.11
CA MET A 115 6.58 2.46 -7.52
C MET A 115 7.74 3.32 -7.98
N TYR A 116 7.44 4.58 -8.34
CA TYR A 116 8.45 5.58 -8.64
C TYR A 116 9.57 5.63 -7.60
N TYR A 117 10.82 5.66 -8.07
CA TYR A 117 11.99 5.53 -7.20
C TYR A 117 12.08 6.64 -6.13
N HIS A 118 11.70 7.88 -6.45
CA HIS A 118 11.72 8.99 -5.48
C HIS A 118 10.38 9.18 -4.74
N SER A 119 9.58 8.12 -4.63
CA SER A 119 8.53 7.97 -3.62
C SER A 119 9.11 7.29 -2.37
N TYR A 120 9.09 7.98 -1.23
CA TYR A 120 9.90 7.61 -0.06
C TYR A 120 9.13 7.02 1.12
N ALA A 121 7.82 7.28 1.25
CA ALA A 121 7.07 6.90 2.44
C ALA A 121 6.79 5.39 2.48
N CYS A 122 6.89 4.80 3.68
CA CYS A 122 6.50 3.42 3.97
C CYS A 122 7.17 2.33 3.09
N ARG A 123 8.39 2.60 2.57
CA ARG A 123 9.15 1.67 1.72
C ARG A 123 10.50 1.31 2.33
N LYS A 124 10.88 0.03 2.25
CA LYS A 124 12.15 -0.48 2.79
C LYS A 124 13.35 0.19 2.11
N GLY A 125 14.34 0.61 2.90
CA GLY A 125 15.51 1.33 2.40
C GLY A 125 15.19 2.72 1.84
N LYS A 126 13.96 3.19 1.97
CA LYS A 126 13.55 4.58 1.80
C LYS A 126 13.29 5.19 3.17
N GLY A 127 12.88 6.46 3.21
CA GLY A 127 12.58 7.15 4.46
C GLY A 127 12.80 8.65 4.36
N MET A 128 12.41 9.34 5.43
CA MET A 128 12.43 10.80 5.50
C MET A 128 13.84 11.37 5.23
N HIS A 129 14.87 10.81 5.84
CA HIS A 129 16.25 11.28 5.64
C HIS A 129 16.69 11.22 4.17
N ARG A 130 16.45 10.09 3.48
CA ARG A 130 16.81 9.94 2.07
C ARG A 130 16.03 10.91 1.16
N GLY A 131 14.75 11.13 1.45
CA GLY A 131 13.93 12.12 0.73
C GLY A 131 14.43 13.55 0.97
N SER A 132 14.74 13.88 2.23
CA SER A 132 15.27 15.18 2.64
C SER A 132 16.62 15.48 2.01
N THR A 133 17.57 14.54 1.97
CA THR A 133 18.87 14.73 1.32
C THR A 133 18.72 15.11 -0.15
N LEU A 134 17.86 14.42 -0.90
CA LEU A 134 17.61 14.76 -2.30
C LEU A 134 16.88 16.11 -2.44
N CYS A 135 15.92 16.38 -1.56
CA CYS A 135 15.23 17.66 -1.50
C CYS A 135 16.24 18.81 -1.34
N MET A 136 17.18 18.71 -0.40
CA MET A 136 18.24 19.69 -0.21
C MET A 136 19.14 19.86 -1.43
N ALA A 137 19.45 18.77 -2.15
CA ALA A 137 20.20 18.85 -3.40
C ALA A 137 19.42 19.62 -4.49
N TYR A 138 18.11 19.43 -4.58
CA TYR A 138 17.26 20.17 -5.52
C TYR A 138 17.07 21.64 -5.11
N VAL A 139 16.89 21.94 -3.83
CA VAL A 139 16.81 23.32 -3.31
C VAL A 139 18.07 24.12 -3.68
N LYS A 140 19.25 23.50 -3.63
CA LYS A 140 20.51 24.16 -4.04
C LYS A 140 20.62 24.38 -5.55
N ARG A 141 19.90 23.60 -6.36
CA ARG A 141 20.03 23.58 -7.83
C ARG A 141 18.97 24.41 -8.55
N TYR A 142 17.80 24.57 -7.93
CA TYR A 142 16.62 25.17 -8.56
C TYR A 142 16.13 26.39 -7.80
N LYS A 143 15.66 27.41 -8.53
CA LYS A 143 15.19 28.68 -7.94
C LYS A 143 13.80 28.60 -7.31
N TYR A 144 12.92 27.75 -7.85
CA TYR A 144 11.52 27.67 -7.45
C TYR A 144 11.14 26.24 -7.05
N VAL A 145 10.21 26.15 -6.11
CA VAL A 145 9.58 24.90 -5.67
C VAL A 145 8.07 25.06 -5.68
N LEU A 146 7.37 24.13 -6.32
CA LEU A 146 5.95 23.94 -6.17
C LEU A 146 5.73 22.84 -5.14
N LYS A 147 5.17 23.22 -3.98
CA LYS A 147 4.76 22.27 -2.94
C LYS A 147 3.27 21.97 -3.09
N CYS A 148 2.93 20.69 -3.05
CA CYS A 148 1.56 20.22 -3.10
C CYS A 148 1.30 19.21 -1.98
N ASP A 149 0.05 19.17 -1.52
CA ASP A 149 -0.48 18.24 -0.53
C ASP A 149 -1.88 17.82 -0.97
N VAL A 150 -2.28 16.58 -0.69
CA VAL A 150 -3.60 16.07 -1.06
C VAL A 150 -4.54 16.17 0.14
N SER A 151 -5.53 17.05 0.03
CA SER A 151 -6.52 17.24 1.09
C SER A 151 -7.28 15.95 1.40
N LYS A 152 -7.34 15.62 2.70
CA LYS A 152 -8.03 14.43 3.24
C LYS A 152 -7.69 13.15 2.45
N PHE A 153 -6.41 12.96 2.10
CA PHE A 153 -5.97 11.93 1.16
C PHE A 153 -6.61 10.55 1.39
N TYR A 154 -6.41 9.94 2.57
CA TYR A 154 -6.96 8.62 2.85
C TYR A 154 -8.50 8.56 2.77
N PRO A 155 -9.25 9.48 3.42
CA PRO A 155 -10.70 9.59 3.23
C PRO A 155 -11.18 9.79 1.78
N SER A 156 -10.38 10.45 0.94
CA SER A 156 -10.75 10.78 -0.45
C SER A 156 -10.35 9.72 -1.48
N ILE A 157 -9.59 8.69 -1.09
CA ILE A 157 -9.28 7.57 -2.00
C ILE A 157 -10.57 6.88 -2.42
N ASN A 158 -10.85 6.88 -3.72
CA ASN A 158 -11.97 6.19 -4.32
C ASN A 158 -11.65 4.69 -4.49
N HIS A 159 -12.53 3.83 -4.00
CA HIS A 159 -12.31 2.38 -4.00
C HIS A 159 -12.26 1.81 -5.42
N GLU A 160 -13.20 2.19 -6.29
CA GLU A 160 -13.23 1.69 -7.66
C GLU A 160 -11.99 2.07 -8.47
N VAL A 161 -11.47 3.28 -8.27
CA VAL A 161 -10.21 3.71 -8.88
C VAL A 161 -9.04 2.89 -8.33
N LEU A 162 -8.94 2.73 -7.01
CA LEU A 162 -7.89 1.91 -6.38
C LEU A 162 -7.92 0.46 -6.87
N LYS A 163 -9.10 -0.14 -6.89
CA LYS A 163 -9.37 -1.49 -7.41
C LYS A 163 -8.92 -1.66 -8.85
N LYS A 164 -9.23 -0.68 -9.72
CA LYS A 164 -8.77 -0.64 -11.12
C LYS A 164 -7.25 -0.59 -11.21
N ILE A 165 -6.59 0.26 -10.41
CA ILE A 165 -5.12 0.36 -10.39
C ILE A 165 -4.49 -0.98 -10.03
N ILE A 166 -4.99 -1.67 -8.99
CA ILE A 166 -4.48 -2.97 -8.56
C ILE A 166 -4.65 -4.03 -9.66
N ARG A 167 -5.82 -4.07 -10.31
CA ARG A 167 -6.14 -5.02 -11.40
C ARG A 167 -5.25 -4.86 -12.63
N LYS A 168 -4.66 -3.68 -12.88
CA LYS A 168 -3.66 -3.49 -13.97
C LYS A 168 -2.46 -4.43 -13.82
N LYS A 169 -2.13 -4.85 -12.59
CA LYS A 169 -0.89 -5.57 -12.27
C LYS A 169 -1.13 -6.96 -11.70
N ILE A 170 -2.28 -7.19 -11.07
CA ILE A 170 -2.67 -8.47 -10.48
C ILE A 170 -3.83 -9.05 -11.28
N LYS A 171 -3.76 -10.36 -11.59
CA LYS A 171 -4.81 -11.11 -12.30
C LYS A 171 -5.36 -12.31 -11.51
N ASP A 172 -4.82 -12.58 -10.33
CA ASP A 172 -5.30 -13.65 -9.46
C ASP A 172 -6.67 -13.27 -8.86
N GLY A 173 -7.72 -14.00 -9.27
CA GLY A 173 -9.10 -13.70 -8.86
C GLY A 173 -9.35 -13.81 -7.36
N ARG A 174 -8.80 -14.85 -6.70
CA ARG A 174 -8.96 -15.05 -5.25
C ARG A 174 -8.26 -13.95 -4.45
N LEU A 175 -7.07 -13.55 -4.90
CA LEU A 175 -6.38 -12.42 -4.29
C LEU A 175 -7.13 -11.10 -4.52
N LEU A 176 -7.68 -10.87 -5.71
CA LEU A 176 -8.45 -9.66 -5.98
C LEU A 176 -9.69 -9.58 -5.09
N MET A 177 -10.43 -10.68 -4.91
CA MET A 177 -11.57 -10.73 -3.98
C MET A 177 -11.15 -10.40 -2.55
N LEU A 178 -10.03 -10.97 -2.07
CA LEU A 178 -9.50 -10.67 -0.73
C LEU A 178 -9.09 -9.20 -0.59
N LEU A 179 -8.46 -8.61 -1.61
CA LEU A 179 -8.08 -7.20 -1.58
C LEU A 179 -9.31 -6.28 -1.65
N ASP A 180 -10.31 -6.63 -2.44
CA ASP A 180 -11.57 -5.89 -2.54
C ASP A 180 -12.30 -5.89 -1.19
N GLU A 181 -12.43 -7.04 -0.52
CA GLU A 181 -12.98 -7.18 0.84
C GLU A 181 -12.28 -6.23 1.84
N ILE A 182 -10.96 -6.12 1.77
CA ILE A 182 -10.18 -5.25 2.65
C ILE A 182 -10.37 -3.76 2.28
N ILE A 183 -10.44 -3.44 0.98
CA ILE A 183 -10.66 -2.07 0.50
C ILE A 183 -12.04 -1.58 0.93
N ASP A 184 -13.07 -2.42 0.74
CA ASP A 184 -14.47 -2.10 0.98
C ASP A 184 -14.85 -2.18 2.48
N SER A 185 -13.94 -2.66 3.33
CA SER A 185 -14.19 -2.88 4.77
C SER A 185 -14.62 -1.64 5.56
N THR A 186 -14.46 -0.43 5.03
CA THR A 186 -14.96 0.81 5.66
C THR A 186 -16.47 1.02 5.46
N GLY A 187 -17.11 0.26 4.56
CA GLY A 187 -18.53 0.36 4.27
C GLY A 187 -18.92 1.62 3.48
N THR A 188 -17.95 2.34 2.91
CA THR A 188 -18.15 3.56 2.11
C THR A 188 -17.45 3.41 0.75
N PRO A 189 -17.91 4.07 -0.33
CA PRO A 189 -17.28 3.96 -1.66
C PRO A 189 -15.91 4.65 -1.77
N THR A 190 -15.53 5.38 -0.74
CA THR A 190 -14.22 6.02 -0.57
C THR A 190 -13.66 5.66 0.80
N ASN A 191 -12.51 6.23 1.17
CA ASN A 191 -11.84 6.07 2.45
C ASN A 191 -11.11 4.72 2.59
N VAL A 192 -9.78 4.82 2.68
CA VAL A 192 -8.93 3.70 3.06
C VAL A 192 -8.51 3.88 4.53
N PRO A 193 -8.78 2.92 5.42
CA PRO A 193 -8.70 3.10 6.86
C PRO A 193 -7.26 3.33 7.35
N ILE A 194 -7.00 4.51 7.90
CA ILE A 194 -5.68 4.86 8.45
C ILE A 194 -5.43 4.00 9.71
N GLY A 195 -4.35 3.23 9.72
CA GLY A 195 -3.99 2.33 10.84
C GLY A 195 -3.81 0.87 10.40
N ASN A 196 -4.36 0.51 9.25
CA ASN A 196 -4.09 -0.78 8.62
C ASN A 196 -2.73 -0.76 7.90
N TYR A 197 -2.05 -1.90 7.92
CA TYR A 197 -0.75 -2.04 7.24
C TYR A 197 -0.87 -1.86 5.72
N LEU A 198 -1.90 -2.44 5.09
CA LEU A 198 -2.13 -2.34 3.65
C LEU A 198 -2.48 -0.90 3.19
N SER A 199 -3.10 -0.10 4.04
CA SER A 199 -3.54 1.25 3.68
C SER A 199 -2.41 2.13 3.16
N GLN A 200 -1.23 2.05 3.78
CA GLN A 200 -0.06 2.83 3.34
C GLN A 200 0.37 2.45 1.91
N TRP A 201 0.26 1.16 1.56
CA TRP A 201 0.56 0.66 0.23
C TRP A 201 -0.50 1.05 -0.78
N PHE A 202 -1.78 0.98 -0.40
CA PHE A 202 -2.89 1.45 -1.23
C PHE A 202 -2.74 2.94 -1.57
N GLY A 203 -2.42 3.78 -0.59
CA GLY A 203 -2.14 5.20 -0.83
C GLY A 203 -0.97 5.41 -1.79
N ASN A 204 0.15 4.69 -1.58
CA ASN A 204 1.30 4.79 -2.47
C ASN A 204 1.02 4.30 -3.90
N LEU A 205 0.24 3.23 -4.08
CA LEU A 205 -0.18 2.74 -5.40
C LEU A 205 -1.10 3.73 -6.09
N TYR A 206 -2.05 4.31 -5.35
CA TYR A 206 -2.98 5.30 -5.86
C TYR A 206 -2.23 6.52 -6.41
N LEU A 207 -1.27 7.05 -5.64
CA LEU A 207 -0.45 8.19 -6.06
C LEU A 207 0.68 7.82 -7.02
N ASN A 208 0.91 6.53 -7.31
CA ASN A 208 1.85 6.16 -8.36
C ASN A 208 1.33 6.57 -9.75
N GLU A 209 0.02 6.63 -9.97
CA GLU A 209 -0.57 7.16 -11.21
C GLU A 209 -0.23 8.65 -11.38
N LEU A 210 -0.19 9.41 -10.27
CA LEU A 210 0.28 10.79 -10.26
C LEU A 210 1.79 10.84 -10.58
N ASP A 211 2.60 9.98 -9.95
CA ASP A 211 4.04 9.92 -10.22
C ASP A 211 4.30 9.67 -11.72
N GLU A 212 3.62 8.69 -12.32
CA GLU A 212 3.74 8.37 -13.74
C GLU A 212 3.35 9.55 -14.63
N MET A 213 2.27 10.26 -14.30
CA MET A 213 1.86 11.48 -15.02
C MET A 213 2.94 12.56 -14.94
N VAL A 214 3.45 12.87 -13.74
CA VAL A 214 4.47 13.91 -13.54
C VAL A 214 5.76 13.57 -14.28
N LYS A 215 6.19 12.30 -14.24
CA LYS A 215 7.45 11.86 -14.85
C LYS A 215 7.36 11.69 -16.36
N HIS A 216 6.27 11.14 -16.87
CA HIS A 216 6.19 10.71 -18.27
C HIS A 216 5.35 11.64 -19.15
N LYS A 217 4.33 12.29 -18.60
CA LYS A 217 3.50 13.24 -19.36
C LYS A 217 4.03 14.67 -19.21
N LEU A 218 4.27 15.11 -17.98
CA LEU A 218 4.79 16.47 -17.72
C LEU A 218 6.32 16.56 -17.88
N GLY A 219 7.03 15.44 -17.84
CA GLY A 219 8.49 15.40 -18.04
C GLY A 219 9.29 16.02 -16.90
N VAL A 220 8.70 16.24 -15.71
CA VAL A 220 9.39 16.90 -14.60
C VAL A 220 10.44 15.96 -14.00
N LYS A 221 11.72 16.32 -14.16
CA LYS A 221 12.83 15.51 -13.67
C LYS A 221 13.00 15.60 -12.15
N SER A 222 12.89 16.80 -11.61
CA SER A 222 13.08 17.17 -10.21
C SER A 222 11.78 17.06 -9.42
N TYR A 223 11.37 15.82 -9.17
CA TYR A 223 10.13 15.48 -8.47
C TYR A 223 10.39 14.49 -7.32
N ILE A 224 9.84 14.80 -6.15
CA ILE A 224 9.94 13.99 -4.93
C ILE A 224 8.55 13.85 -4.30
N ARG A 225 8.21 12.66 -3.81
CA ARG A 225 6.97 12.41 -3.06
C ARG A 225 7.24 11.68 -1.74
N TYR A 226 6.54 12.09 -0.70
CA TYR A 226 6.50 11.43 0.60
C TYR A 226 5.05 11.33 1.05
N SER A 227 4.45 10.13 0.91
CA SER A 227 3.01 9.95 1.13
C SER A 227 2.21 10.83 0.15
N ASP A 228 1.39 11.73 0.67
CA ASP A 228 0.54 12.72 0.03
C ASP A 228 1.24 14.07 -0.20
N ASP A 229 2.33 14.36 0.52
CA ASP A 229 3.18 15.52 0.26
C ASP A 229 4.08 15.27 -0.95
N PHE A 230 4.11 16.21 -1.90
CA PHE A 230 5.05 16.16 -3.02
C PHE A 230 5.54 17.54 -3.44
N VAL A 231 6.74 17.56 -4.03
CA VAL A 231 7.43 18.78 -4.44
C VAL A 231 8.03 18.63 -5.83
N LEU A 232 7.87 19.68 -6.64
CA LEU A 232 8.45 19.82 -7.97
C LEU A 232 9.38 21.04 -7.96
N PHE A 233 10.58 20.92 -8.53
CA PHE A 233 11.54 22.03 -8.58
C PHE A 233 11.80 22.48 -10.01
N SER A 234 11.96 23.79 -10.21
CA SER A 234 12.19 24.40 -11.52
C SER A 234 13.02 25.69 -11.42
N ASN A 235 13.61 26.11 -12.54
CA ASN A 235 14.22 27.44 -12.67
C ASN A 235 13.28 28.48 -13.25
N ASN A 236 12.11 28.06 -13.75
CA ASN A 236 11.05 28.92 -14.22
C ASN A 236 9.88 28.88 -13.22
N LYS A 237 9.25 30.04 -12.99
CA LYS A 237 8.16 30.23 -12.03
C LYS A 237 6.83 29.76 -12.59
#